data_AF-A0A7V7WFY6-F1
#
_entry.id   AF-A0A7V7WFY6-F1
#
_cell.length_a   1.000
_cell.length_b   1.000
_cell.length_c   1.000
_cell.angle_alpha   90.00
_cell.angle_beta   90.00
_cell.angle_gamma   90.00
#
_symmetry.space_group_name_H-M   'P 1'
#
loop_
_entity.id
_entity.type
_entity.pdbx_description
1 polymer ?
#
loop_
_entity_poly.entity_id
_entity_poly.type
_entity_poly.pdbx_seq_one_letter_code
_entity_poly.pdbx_strand_id
1 'polypeptide(L)'
;MYEAYKRIFARCGLIFRPVEAMTGAIGGSLSHEFQVLAKSGEDPVLTCTRCDYAANVEKAAVHGAVDPAKVEKVSGKFQKVATPGKTSVDEVSLGLGVRPQDLAKILIYETDQGPVAALIRGDHELIGAKLEQVAGVRKLEMASAATIEGVLKSAVGFTGPVGLKAPLYVDLAVAEMKDFVTGANERDFHLKGVNLGDFEAKGFFDLRRATAGDPCPKCGEGVYEEHRGIEVGRSSSSAPSTPPR
;
A
#
# COMPACT_ATOMS: atom_id res chain seq x y z
N MET A 1 -21.95 -14.77 15.32
CA MET A 1 -20.62 -15.41 15.29
C MET A 1 -19.59 -14.66 16.12
N TYR A 2 -19.32 -13.39 15.82
CA TYR A 2 -18.32 -12.56 16.52
C TYR A 2 -18.37 -12.64 18.07
N GLU A 3 -19.52 -12.33 18.67
CA GLU A 3 -19.69 -12.38 20.14
C GLU A 3 -19.58 -13.80 20.74
N ALA A 4 -19.86 -14.84 19.95
CA ALA A 4 -19.71 -16.22 20.42
C ALA A 4 -18.22 -16.58 20.52
N TYR A 5 -17.41 -16.20 19.52
CA TYR A 5 -15.96 -16.42 19.53
C TYR A 5 -15.30 -15.69 20.69
N LYS A 6 -15.70 -14.43 20.95
CA LYS A 6 -15.23 -13.67 22.12
C LYS A 6 -15.45 -14.42 23.44
N ARG A 7 -16.65 -14.97 23.64
CA ARG A 7 -16.96 -15.76 24.84
C ARG A 7 -16.18 -17.07 24.92
N ILE A 8 -15.96 -17.76 23.80
CA ILE A 8 -15.19 -19.01 23.75
C ILE A 8 -13.75 -18.74 24.17
N PHE A 9 -13.07 -17.79 23.52
CA PHE A 9 -11.66 -17.49 23.80
C PHE A 9 -11.45 -16.93 25.21
N ALA A 10 -12.38 -16.10 25.71
CA ALA A 10 -12.36 -15.65 27.09
C ALA A 10 -12.49 -16.82 28.09
N ARG A 11 -13.38 -17.80 27.83
CA ARG A 11 -13.51 -19.01 28.67
C ARG A 11 -12.27 -19.91 28.62
N CYS A 12 -11.52 -19.87 27.53
CA CYS A 12 -10.22 -20.55 27.42
C CYS A 12 -9.07 -19.79 28.12
N GLY A 13 -9.32 -18.62 28.70
CA GLY A 13 -8.30 -17.81 29.36
C GLY A 13 -7.32 -17.13 28.40
N LEU A 14 -7.68 -16.99 27.12
CA LEU A 14 -6.81 -16.39 26.11
C LEU A 14 -6.86 -14.85 26.20
N ILE A 15 -5.69 -14.22 26.06
CA ILE A 15 -5.57 -12.78 25.81
C ILE A 15 -5.61 -12.59 24.30
N PHE A 16 -6.77 -12.21 23.78
CA PHE A 16 -6.99 -12.09 22.34
C PHE A 16 -7.55 -10.71 21.96
N ARG A 17 -7.30 -10.32 20.71
CA ARG A 17 -7.82 -9.11 20.09
C ARG A 17 -8.55 -9.49 18.80
N PRO A 18 -9.82 -9.11 18.64
CA PRO A 18 -10.46 -9.13 17.33
C PRO A 18 -9.84 -8.03 16.47
N VAL A 19 -9.43 -8.37 15.25
CA VAL A 19 -8.77 -7.45 14.31
C VAL A 19 -9.51 -7.46 12.98
N GLU A 20 -9.68 -6.29 12.36
CA GLU A 20 -10.19 -6.21 10.99
C GLU A 20 -9.19 -6.87 10.03
N ALA A 21 -9.69 -7.67 9.09
CA ALA A 21 -8.88 -8.43 8.15
C ALA A 21 -9.40 -8.31 6.71
N MET A 22 -8.59 -8.74 5.74
CA MET A 22 -9.06 -8.90 4.36
C MET A 22 -10.09 -10.05 4.28
N THR A 23 -11.06 -9.94 3.37
CA THR A 23 -12.15 -10.93 3.23
C THR A 23 -11.76 -12.16 2.41
N GLY A 24 -10.54 -12.19 1.88
CA GLY A 24 -9.99 -13.31 1.10
C GLY A 24 -10.85 -13.69 -0.11
N ALA A 25 -10.57 -14.87 -0.69
CA ALA A 25 -11.29 -15.40 -1.86
C ALA A 25 -12.77 -15.73 -1.61
N ILE A 26 -13.18 -15.85 -0.35
CA ILE A 26 -14.55 -16.23 0.05
C ILE A 26 -15.53 -15.06 -0.18
N GLY A 27 -15.03 -13.82 -0.26
CA GLY A 27 -15.85 -12.63 -0.45
C GLY A 27 -16.65 -12.26 0.81
N GLY A 28 -17.06 -10.99 0.88
CA GLY A 28 -17.76 -10.42 2.04
C GLY A 28 -17.43 -8.95 2.24
N SER A 29 -18.18 -8.28 3.11
CA SER A 29 -18.00 -6.85 3.43
C SER A 29 -17.18 -6.61 4.69
N LEU A 30 -17.23 -7.53 5.67
CA LEU A 30 -16.50 -7.46 6.94
C LEU A 30 -15.88 -8.82 7.26
N SER A 31 -14.59 -8.83 7.57
CA SER A 31 -13.84 -9.99 8.08
C SER A 31 -13.14 -9.58 9.35
N HIS A 32 -13.27 -10.39 10.40
CA HIS A 32 -12.52 -10.25 11.64
C HIS A 32 -11.73 -11.53 11.91
N GLU A 33 -10.45 -11.38 12.17
CA GLU A 33 -9.61 -12.40 12.76
C GLU A 33 -9.58 -12.23 14.28
N PHE A 34 -9.45 -13.34 15.00
CA PHE A 34 -9.24 -13.35 16.44
C PHE A 34 -7.79 -13.73 16.68
N GLN A 35 -6.99 -12.75 17.10
CA GLN A 35 -5.55 -12.85 17.22
C GLN A 35 -5.15 -12.94 18.69
N VAL A 36 -4.48 -14.01 19.09
CA VAL A 36 -3.83 -14.08 20.42
C VAL A 36 -2.50 -13.35 20.33
N LEU A 37 -2.33 -12.31 21.14
CA LEU A 37 -1.12 -11.48 21.09
C LEU A 37 0.05 -12.24 21.74
N ALA A 38 1.00 -12.67 20.91
CA ALA A 38 2.14 -13.47 21.33
C ALA A 38 3.34 -13.18 20.43
N LYS A 39 4.53 -13.02 21.01
CA LYS A 39 5.77 -12.75 20.25
C LYS A 39 6.11 -13.83 19.22
N SER A 40 5.66 -15.07 19.46
CA SER A 40 5.81 -16.21 18.55
C SER A 40 4.77 -16.24 17.43
N GLY A 41 3.83 -15.31 17.40
CA GLY A 41 2.80 -15.22 16.37
C GLY A 41 3.38 -14.88 14.99
N GLU A 42 2.73 -15.38 13.94
CA GLU A 42 3.16 -15.18 12.55
C GLU A 42 2.56 -13.90 11.97
N ASP A 43 1.37 -13.51 12.43
CA ASP A 43 0.61 -12.40 11.86
C ASP A 43 1.03 -11.07 12.46
N PRO A 44 1.41 -10.08 11.63
CA PRO A 44 1.61 -8.72 12.09
C PRO A 44 0.26 -8.00 12.23
N VAL A 45 0.01 -7.45 13.42
CA VAL A 45 -1.25 -6.78 13.79
C VAL A 45 -0.94 -5.38 14.28
N LEU A 46 -1.71 -4.39 13.83
CA LEU A 46 -1.66 -3.02 14.34
C LEU A 46 -2.83 -2.78 15.29
N THR A 47 -2.56 -2.20 16.45
CA THR A 47 -3.58 -1.78 17.43
C THR A 47 -3.47 -0.29 17.72
N CYS A 48 -4.57 0.37 18.05
CA CYS A 48 -4.57 1.77 18.45
C CYS A 48 -4.27 1.93 19.95
N THR A 49 -3.45 2.92 20.30
CA THR A 49 -3.13 3.27 21.69
C THR A 49 -4.26 3.97 22.46
N ARG A 50 -5.33 4.39 21.78
CA ARG A 50 -6.42 5.22 22.36
C ARG A 50 -7.82 4.67 22.21
N CYS A 51 -8.05 3.72 21.29
CA CYS A 51 -9.37 3.15 21.05
C CYS A 51 -9.27 1.65 20.73
N ASP A 52 -10.41 1.00 20.53
CA ASP A 52 -10.45 -0.44 20.31
C ASP A 52 -10.08 -0.91 18.90
N TYR A 53 -9.70 0.01 18.01
CA TYR A 53 -9.33 -0.35 16.65
C TYR A 53 -8.08 -1.22 16.62
N ALA A 54 -8.18 -2.34 15.91
CA ALA A 54 -7.07 -3.19 15.56
C ALA A 54 -7.32 -3.83 14.18
N ALA A 55 -6.26 -4.04 13.42
CA ALA A 55 -6.34 -4.64 12.09
C ALA A 55 -5.08 -5.47 11.80
N ASN A 56 -5.26 -6.52 11.01
CA ASN A 56 -4.14 -7.16 10.32
C ASN A 56 -3.45 -6.10 9.44
N VAL A 57 -2.12 -6.12 9.37
CA VAL A 57 -1.35 -5.13 8.58
C VAL A 57 -1.78 -5.05 7.12
N GLU A 58 -2.22 -6.16 6.51
CA GLU A 58 -2.74 -6.15 5.13
C GLU A 58 -4.02 -5.32 4.98
N LYS A 59 -4.80 -5.18 6.06
CA LYS A 59 -6.07 -4.45 6.10
C LYS A 59 -5.94 -3.04 6.70
N ALA A 60 -4.99 -2.84 7.60
CA ALA A 60 -4.86 -1.61 8.38
C ALA A 60 -4.83 -0.38 7.48
N ALA A 61 -5.80 0.50 7.68
CA ALA A 61 -5.94 1.68 6.84
C ALA A 61 -5.00 2.80 7.31
N VAL A 62 -4.52 3.60 6.36
CA VAL A 62 -3.85 4.86 6.64
C VAL A 62 -4.67 5.98 6.01
N HIS A 63 -5.03 6.98 6.80
CA HIS A 63 -5.57 8.22 6.23
C HIS A 63 -4.41 9.14 5.83
N GLY A 64 -4.37 9.51 4.55
CA GLY A 64 -3.58 10.67 4.12
C GLY A 64 -4.17 11.95 4.71
N ALA A 65 -3.36 13.00 4.82
CA ALA A 65 -3.80 14.32 5.23
C ALA A 65 -4.65 15.02 4.14
N VAL A 66 -4.66 14.46 2.92
CA VAL A 66 -5.32 15.03 1.75
C VAL A 66 -6.54 14.22 1.34
N ASP A 67 -7.63 14.93 1.07
CA ASP A 67 -8.83 14.37 0.43
C ASP A 67 -8.49 13.97 -1.02
N PRO A 68 -8.57 12.66 -1.39
CA PRO A 68 -8.22 12.18 -2.72
C PRO A 68 -8.94 12.90 -3.86
N ALA A 69 -10.17 13.38 -3.60
CA ALA A 69 -10.97 14.09 -4.59
C ALA A 69 -10.51 15.55 -4.81
N LYS A 70 -9.66 16.08 -3.93
CA LYS A 70 -9.19 17.47 -3.93
C LYS A 70 -7.67 17.59 -4.16
N VAL A 71 -7.01 16.51 -4.54
CA VAL A 71 -5.58 16.54 -4.85
C VAL A 71 -5.34 17.45 -6.05
N GLU A 72 -4.60 18.53 -5.83
CA GLU A 72 -4.20 19.46 -6.88
C GLU A 72 -3.07 18.85 -7.70
N LYS A 73 -3.24 18.80 -9.03
CA LYS A 73 -2.23 18.30 -9.96
C LYS A 73 -1.50 19.48 -10.59
N VAL A 74 -0.35 19.83 -10.04
CA VAL A 74 0.51 20.88 -10.58
C VAL A 74 1.70 20.23 -11.28
N SER A 75 2.00 20.68 -12.49
CA SER A 75 3.20 20.26 -13.22
C SER A 75 4.42 21.01 -12.72
N GLY A 76 5.55 20.32 -12.61
CA GLY A 76 6.82 20.89 -12.18
C GLY A 76 7.78 21.18 -13.33
N LYS A 77 8.98 21.62 -12.97
CA LYS A 77 10.14 21.53 -13.86
C LYS A 77 11.07 20.45 -13.31
N PHE A 78 11.01 19.26 -13.89
CA PHE A 78 11.91 18.18 -13.54
C PHE A 78 13.14 18.16 -14.45
N GLN A 79 14.25 17.64 -13.91
CA GLN A 79 15.50 17.44 -14.62
C GLN A 79 15.94 15.99 -14.54
N LYS A 80 16.53 15.49 -15.63
CA LYS A 80 17.16 14.16 -15.67
C LYS A 80 18.52 14.22 -14.99
N VAL A 81 18.78 13.29 -14.07
CA VAL A 81 20.03 13.18 -13.30
C VAL A 81 20.61 11.78 -13.45
N ALA A 82 21.93 11.70 -13.61
CA ALA A 82 22.63 10.43 -13.75
C ALA A 82 22.74 9.69 -12.40
N THR A 83 22.38 8.42 -12.39
CA THR A 83 22.39 7.51 -11.24
C THR A 83 22.92 6.13 -11.68
N PRO A 84 24.15 6.05 -12.20
CA PRO A 84 24.67 4.81 -12.78
C PRO A 84 24.73 3.69 -11.76
N GLY A 85 24.11 2.56 -12.09
CA GLY A 85 24.05 1.34 -11.28
C GLY A 85 23.20 1.44 -10.00
N LYS A 86 22.57 2.59 -9.71
CA LYS A 86 21.77 2.80 -8.49
C LYS A 86 20.31 2.46 -8.77
N THR A 87 19.82 1.37 -8.19
CA THR A 87 18.49 0.81 -8.50
C THR A 87 17.57 0.77 -7.30
N SER A 88 18.12 0.74 -6.09
CA SER A 88 17.34 0.78 -4.85
C SER A 88 17.13 2.21 -4.35
N VAL A 89 16.09 2.40 -3.53
CA VAL A 89 15.80 3.69 -2.88
C VAL A 89 17.01 4.18 -2.08
N ASP A 90 17.67 3.30 -1.34
CA ASP A 90 18.82 3.66 -0.50
C ASP A 90 20.01 4.13 -1.34
N GLU A 91 20.34 3.40 -2.41
CA GLU A 91 21.43 3.77 -3.33
C GLU A 91 21.18 5.10 -4.04
N VAL A 92 19.95 5.33 -4.49
CA VAL A 92 19.57 6.58 -5.18
C VAL A 92 19.55 7.74 -4.18
N SER A 93 19.00 7.54 -2.99
CA SER A 93 18.96 8.55 -1.92
C SER A 93 20.36 8.99 -1.53
N LEU A 94 21.23 8.04 -1.22
CA LEU A 94 22.64 8.29 -0.91
C LEU A 94 23.35 8.96 -2.09
N GLY A 95 23.12 8.45 -3.30
CA GLY A 95 23.78 8.92 -4.52
C GLY A 95 23.40 10.34 -4.95
N LEU A 96 22.24 10.84 -4.55
CA LEU A 96 21.73 12.17 -4.89
C LEU A 96 21.70 13.14 -3.70
N GLY A 97 22.05 12.67 -2.50
CA GLY A 97 22.00 13.48 -1.27
C GLY A 97 20.57 13.89 -0.89
N VAL A 98 19.60 12.99 -1.07
CA VAL A 98 18.18 13.20 -0.71
C VAL A 98 17.75 12.10 0.26
N ARG A 99 16.57 12.24 0.87
CA ARG A 99 16.05 11.23 1.79
C ARG A 99 15.13 10.25 1.04
N PRO A 100 14.96 9.01 1.52
CA PRO A 100 13.96 8.08 0.99
C PRO A 100 12.54 8.67 0.88
N GLN A 101 12.17 9.58 1.79
CA GLN A 101 10.89 10.31 1.77
C GLN A 101 10.75 11.28 0.60
N ASP A 102 11.86 11.70 0.00
CA ASP A 102 11.89 12.59 -1.16
C ASP A 102 11.82 11.79 -2.48
N LEU A 103 11.81 10.44 -2.41
CA LEU A 103 11.66 9.55 -3.56
C LEU A 103 10.22 9.01 -3.65
N ALA A 104 9.76 8.81 -4.87
CA ALA A 104 8.62 7.95 -5.19
C ALA A 104 9.11 6.80 -6.08
N LYS A 105 8.82 5.57 -5.66
CA LYS A 105 9.17 4.35 -6.40
C LYS A 105 7.93 3.78 -7.08
N ILE A 106 8.11 3.34 -8.31
CA ILE A 106 7.06 2.65 -9.07
C ILE A 106 7.28 1.15 -9.00
N LEU A 107 6.19 0.42 -8.79
CA LEU A 107 6.13 -1.03 -8.82
C LEU A 107 5.15 -1.44 -9.91
N ILE A 108 5.54 -2.41 -10.74
CA ILE A 108 4.72 -2.85 -11.88
C ILE A 108 4.35 -4.29 -11.64
N TYR A 109 3.08 -4.58 -11.90
CA TYR A 109 2.48 -5.87 -11.69
C TYR A 109 1.79 -6.35 -12.96
N GLU A 110 1.89 -7.65 -13.21
CA GLU A 110 1.06 -8.37 -14.16
C GLU A 110 -0.24 -8.80 -13.47
N THR A 111 -1.35 -8.64 -14.19
CA THR A 111 -2.69 -8.99 -13.68
C THR A 111 -3.47 -9.77 -14.72
N ASP A 112 -4.65 -10.26 -14.32
CA ASP A 112 -5.62 -10.86 -15.24
C ASP A 112 -6.20 -9.88 -16.29
N GLN A 113 -5.96 -8.58 -16.15
CA GLN A 113 -6.44 -7.52 -17.05
C GLN A 113 -5.30 -6.77 -17.76
N GLY A 114 -4.06 -7.28 -17.66
CA GLY A 114 -2.86 -6.64 -18.20
C GLY A 114 -2.03 -5.91 -17.13
N PRO A 115 -0.94 -5.25 -17.52
CA PRO A 115 -0.01 -4.65 -16.58
C PRO A 115 -0.61 -3.41 -15.89
N VAL A 116 -0.42 -3.30 -14.59
CA VAL A 116 -0.76 -2.13 -13.78
C VAL A 116 0.46 -1.66 -13.01
N ALA A 117 0.46 -0.40 -12.59
CA ALA A 117 1.54 0.19 -11.80
C ALA A 117 1.02 0.84 -10.52
N ALA A 118 1.83 0.77 -9.46
CA ALA A 118 1.62 1.52 -8.23
C ALA A 118 2.81 2.46 -7.98
N LEU A 119 2.52 3.71 -7.59
CA LEU A 119 3.52 4.69 -7.18
C LEU A 119 3.40 4.93 -5.67
N ILE A 120 4.47 4.65 -4.93
CA ILE A 120 4.52 4.81 -3.47
C ILE A 120 5.77 5.60 -3.05
N ARG A 121 5.74 6.22 -1.86
CA ARG A 121 6.92 6.91 -1.32
C ARG A 121 8.07 5.92 -1.07
N GLY A 122 9.31 6.36 -1.22
CA GLY A 122 10.49 5.50 -1.25
C GLY A 122 10.67 4.67 0.03
N ASP A 123 10.37 5.26 1.19
CA ASP A 123 10.42 4.64 2.52
C ASP A 123 9.21 3.77 2.87
N HIS A 124 8.20 3.69 1.99
CA HIS A 124 7.00 2.89 2.22
C HIS A 124 7.07 1.53 1.51
N GLU A 125 6.31 0.56 2.01
CA GLU A 125 6.11 -0.74 1.38
C GLU A 125 4.69 -0.83 0.84
N LEU A 126 4.50 -1.49 -0.32
CA LEU A 126 3.18 -1.69 -0.91
C LEU A 126 2.47 -2.90 -0.26
N ILE A 127 1.17 -2.78 -0.02
CA ILE A 127 0.31 -3.94 0.22
C ILE A 127 -0.38 -4.33 -1.10
N GLY A 128 0.04 -5.46 -1.67
CA GLY A 128 -0.51 -5.97 -2.93
C GLY A 128 -2.03 -6.15 -2.89
N ALA A 129 -2.57 -6.67 -1.79
CA ALA A 129 -4.01 -6.86 -1.63
C ALA A 129 -4.82 -5.55 -1.68
N LYS A 130 -4.25 -4.41 -1.25
CA LYS A 130 -4.88 -3.10 -1.39
C LYS A 130 -4.89 -2.66 -2.86
N LEU A 131 -3.80 -2.89 -3.59
CA LEU A 131 -3.73 -2.63 -5.03
C LEU A 131 -4.72 -3.50 -5.81
N GLU A 132 -4.82 -4.79 -5.51
CA GLU A 132 -5.80 -5.71 -6.11
C GLU A 132 -7.22 -5.18 -5.98
N GLN A 133 -7.59 -4.76 -4.76
CA GLN A 133 -8.91 -4.24 -4.47
C GLN A 133 -9.24 -2.98 -5.27
N VAL A 134 -8.33 -1.99 -5.33
CA VAL A 134 -8.60 -0.72 -6.02
C VAL A 134 -8.45 -0.83 -7.54
N ALA A 135 -7.61 -1.74 -8.03
CA ALA A 135 -7.47 -2.03 -9.44
C ALA A 135 -8.60 -2.93 -9.98
N GLY A 136 -9.33 -3.62 -9.09
CA GLY A 136 -10.42 -4.51 -9.48
C GLY A 136 -9.93 -5.76 -10.20
N VAL A 137 -8.74 -6.25 -9.81
CA VAL A 137 -8.08 -7.43 -10.39
C VAL A 137 -8.11 -8.60 -9.41
N ARG A 138 -7.97 -9.82 -9.93
CA ARG A 138 -8.01 -11.05 -9.11
C ARG A 138 -6.64 -11.69 -8.93
N LYS A 139 -5.67 -11.24 -9.73
CA LYS A 139 -4.30 -11.73 -9.73
C LYS A 139 -3.36 -10.54 -9.79
N LEU A 140 -2.37 -10.53 -8.92
CA LEU A 140 -1.30 -9.53 -8.91
C LEU A 140 0.05 -10.23 -8.72
N GLU A 141 0.87 -10.26 -9.76
CA GLU A 141 2.23 -10.80 -9.73
C GLU A 141 3.22 -9.72 -10.12
N MET A 142 4.39 -9.67 -9.50
CA MET A 142 5.42 -8.71 -9.92
C MET A 142 5.77 -8.92 -11.38
N ALA A 143 5.77 -7.84 -12.16
CA ALA A 143 6.04 -7.93 -13.58
C ALA A 143 7.47 -8.42 -13.84
N SER A 144 7.60 -9.28 -14.85
CA SER A 144 8.92 -9.71 -15.31
C SER A 144 9.69 -8.54 -15.95
N ALA A 145 11.02 -8.66 -16.01
CA ALA A 145 11.85 -7.67 -16.71
C ALA A 145 11.41 -7.47 -18.17
N ALA A 146 11.02 -8.55 -18.85
CA ALA A 146 10.50 -8.50 -20.23
C ALA A 146 9.19 -7.70 -20.34
N THR A 147 8.28 -7.86 -19.38
CA THR A 147 7.04 -7.06 -19.33
C THR A 147 7.34 -5.59 -19.06
N ILE A 148 8.27 -5.29 -18.15
CA ILE A 148 8.68 -3.90 -17.85
C ILE A 148 9.29 -3.24 -19.10
N GLU A 149 10.18 -3.94 -19.81
CA GLU A 149 10.75 -3.46 -21.07
C GLU A 149 9.68 -3.26 -22.15
N GLY A 150 8.71 -4.17 -22.27
CA GLY A 150 7.64 -4.07 -23.27
C GLY A 150 6.67 -2.92 -23.04
N VAL A 151 6.32 -2.64 -21.78
CA VAL A 151 5.32 -1.60 -21.42
C VAL A 151 5.94 -0.21 -21.34
N LEU A 152 7.21 -0.13 -20.95
CA LEU A 152 7.86 1.15 -20.61
C LEU A 152 9.15 1.44 -21.35
N LYS A 153 9.71 0.47 -22.09
CA LYS A 153 11.08 0.55 -22.61
C LYS A 153 12.11 0.91 -21.53
N SER A 154 11.83 0.53 -20.29
CA SER A 154 12.61 0.88 -19.11
C SER A 154 13.29 -0.35 -18.52
N ALA A 155 14.38 -0.12 -17.80
CA ALA A 155 15.05 -1.12 -16.99
C ALA A 155 14.49 -1.12 -15.55
N VAL A 156 14.42 -2.29 -14.94
CA VAL A 156 14.09 -2.45 -13.51
C VAL A 156 14.98 -1.54 -12.66
N GLY A 157 14.37 -0.83 -11.70
CA GLY A 157 15.09 0.12 -10.82
C GLY A 157 15.26 1.53 -11.38
N PHE A 158 14.91 1.78 -12.65
CA PHE A 158 14.96 3.12 -13.27
C PHE A 158 13.60 3.58 -13.80
N THR A 159 12.56 2.84 -13.48
CA THR A 159 11.21 3.10 -13.96
C THR A 159 10.55 4.24 -13.19
N GLY A 160 9.73 5.04 -13.85
CA GLY A 160 8.97 6.13 -13.23
C GLY A 160 7.64 6.42 -13.94
N PRO A 161 6.83 7.34 -13.37
CA PRO A 161 5.47 7.59 -13.83
C PRO A 161 5.39 8.47 -15.09
N VAL A 162 6.41 9.27 -15.38
CA VAL A 162 6.39 10.21 -16.53
C VAL A 162 6.46 9.43 -17.84
N GLY A 163 5.42 9.57 -18.67
CA GLY A 163 5.32 8.86 -19.96
C GLY A 163 4.82 7.40 -19.86
N LEU A 164 4.48 6.93 -18.66
CA LEU A 164 3.91 5.61 -18.44
C LEU A 164 2.58 5.43 -19.19
N LYS A 165 2.40 4.26 -19.82
CA LYS A 165 1.17 3.92 -20.56
C LYS A 165 0.24 2.98 -19.80
N ALA A 166 0.73 2.26 -18.80
CA ALA A 166 -0.10 1.39 -17.97
C ALA A 166 -0.97 2.21 -16.99
N PRO A 167 -2.12 1.67 -16.54
CA PRO A 167 -2.88 2.24 -15.43
C PRO A 167 -2.02 2.43 -14.18
N LEU A 168 -1.96 3.66 -13.68
CA LEU A 168 -1.18 4.04 -12.50
C LEU A 168 -2.07 4.35 -11.30
N TYR A 169 -1.83 3.66 -10.19
CA TYR A 169 -2.48 3.88 -8.90
C TYR A 169 -1.46 4.51 -7.94
N VAL A 170 -1.82 5.62 -7.30
CA VAL A 170 -0.85 6.40 -6.52
C VAL A 170 -1.20 6.33 -5.04
N ASP A 171 -0.22 6.08 -4.18
CA ASP A 171 -0.41 6.09 -2.73
C ASP A 171 -0.69 7.51 -2.20
N LEU A 172 -1.52 7.61 -1.17
CA LEU A 172 -1.87 8.91 -0.55
C LEU A 172 -0.66 9.71 -0.10
N ALA A 173 0.41 9.05 0.38
CA ALA A 173 1.60 9.77 0.81
C ALA A 173 2.33 10.46 -0.35
N VAL A 174 2.20 9.94 -1.59
CA VAL A 174 2.76 10.57 -2.78
C VAL A 174 1.92 11.77 -3.21
N ALA A 175 0.61 11.76 -2.93
CA ALA A 175 -0.28 12.90 -3.20
C ALA A 175 0.13 14.17 -2.43
N GLU A 176 0.90 14.03 -1.35
CA GLU A 176 1.42 15.11 -0.53
C GLU A 176 2.83 15.57 -0.94
N MET A 177 3.51 14.80 -1.80
CA MET A 177 4.87 15.09 -2.22
C MET A 177 4.91 16.22 -3.23
N LYS A 178 6.00 16.99 -3.19
CA LYS A 178 6.36 17.99 -4.19
C LYS A 178 7.81 17.79 -4.60
N ASP A 179 8.10 18.09 -5.86
CA ASP A 179 9.46 18.06 -6.43
C ASP A 179 10.23 16.76 -6.16
N PHE A 180 9.53 15.63 -6.15
CA PHE A 180 10.11 14.36 -5.74
C PHE A 180 11.03 13.77 -6.81
N VAL A 181 11.81 12.77 -6.38
CA VAL A 181 12.70 11.99 -7.23
C VAL A 181 12.02 10.67 -7.62
N THR A 182 12.12 10.26 -8.88
CA THR A 182 11.59 8.98 -9.39
C THR A 182 12.44 8.51 -10.57
N GLY A 183 12.33 7.24 -10.98
CA GLY A 183 13.04 6.74 -12.16
C GLY A 183 12.69 7.52 -13.43
N ALA A 184 13.63 7.57 -14.39
CA ALA A 184 13.48 8.32 -15.64
C ALA A 184 12.92 7.50 -16.82
N ASN A 185 12.56 6.24 -16.60
CA ASN A 185 12.29 5.26 -17.66
C ASN A 185 13.49 5.05 -18.61
N GLU A 186 14.71 5.28 -18.10
CA GLU A 186 15.97 5.19 -18.82
C GLU A 186 17.03 4.65 -17.87
N ARG A 187 17.74 3.60 -18.28
CA ARG A 187 18.77 2.96 -17.46
C ARG A 187 19.79 4.01 -17.00
N ASP A 188 20.19 3.91 -15.73
CA ASP A 188 21.19 4.79 -15.11
C ASP A 188 20.75 6.25 -14.96
N PHE A 189 19.45 6.55 -15.06
CA PHE A 189 18.91 7.90 -14.85
C PHE A 189 17.66 7.93 -13.97
N HIS A 190 17.54 9.01 -13.21
CA HIS A 190 16.35 9.40 -12.47
C HIS A 190 15.90 10.81 -12.87
N LEU A 191 14.67 11.18 -12.53
CA LEU A 191 14.15 12.53 -12.62
C LEU A 191 14.10 13.14 -11.21
N LYS A 192 14.48 14.42 -11.09
CA LYS A 192 14.37 15.21 -9.86
C LYS A 192 13.48 16.42 -10.12
N GLY A 193 12.52 16.68 -9.24
CA GLY A 193 11.56 17.79 -9.40
C GLY A 193 10.23 17.38 -10.04
N VAL A 194 9.87 16.09 -9.97
CA VAL A 194 8.61 15.59 -10.53
C VAL A 194 7.45 15.94 -9.58
N ASN A 195 6.32 16.32 -10.15
CA ASN A 195 5.09 16.63 -9.45
C ASN A 195 3.90 15.89 -10.09
N LEU A 196 2.75 15.89 -9.40
CA LEU A 196 1.56 15.12 -9.78
C LEU A 196 0.94 15.52 -11.13
N GLY A 197 1.20 16.74 -11.61
CA GLY A 197 0.76 17.19 -12.93
C GLY A 197 1.65 16.72 -14.09
N ASP A 198 2.73 15.99 -13.82
CA ASP A 198 3.68 15.53 -14.86
C ASP A 198 3.34 14.13 -15.41
N PHE A 199 2.30 13.48 -14.86
CA PHE A 199 1.87 12.13 -15.26
C PHE A 199 0.38 11.89 -15.00
N GLU A 200 -0.17 10.87 -15.64
CA GLU A 200 -1.56 10.47 -15.47
C GLU A 200 -1.71 9.40 -14.40
N ALA A 201 -2.71 9.56 -13.53
CA ALA A 201 -3.04 8.62 -12.46
C ALA A 201 -4.54 8.29 -12.48
N LYS A 202 -4.88 7.01 -12.26
CA LYS A 202 -6.26 6.54 -12.10
C LYS A 202 -6.92 7.09 -10.84
N GLY A 203 -6.12 7.43 -9.84
CA GLY A 203 -6.57 8.00 -8.58
C GLY A 203 -5.51 7.88 -7.50
N PHE A 204 -5.88 8.34 -6.31
CA PHE A 204 -5.07 8.31 -5.10
C PHE A 204 -5.73 7.40 -4.07
N PHE A 205 -4.98 6.44 -3.55
CA PHE A 205 -5.50 5.34 -2.75
C PHE A 205 -4.58 5.02 -1.58
N ASP A 206 -5.12 4.46 -0.51
CA ASP A 206 -4.29 3.83 0.53
C ASP A 206 -3.71 2.53 -0.03
N LEU A 207 -2.42 2.53 -0.36
CA LEU A 207 -1.74 1.38 -0.96
C LEU A 207 -0.62 0.85 -0.07
N ARG A 208 -0.08 1.67 0.81
CA ARG A 208 1.06 1.29 1.63
C ARG A 208 0.71 0.41 2.83
N ARG A 209 1.74 -0.26 3.35
CA ARG A 209 1.76 -0.88 4.66
C ARG A 209 1.69 0.22 5.72
N ALA A 210 0.70 0.12 6.62
CA ALA A 210 0.68 0.94 7.83
C ALA A 210 1.82 0.51 8.78
N THR A 211 2.38 1.43 9.55
CA THR A 211 3.46 1.16 10.49
C THR A 211 3.14 1.70 11.88
N ALA A 212 3.87 1.23 12.88
CA ALA A 212 3.79 1.80 14.22
C ALA A 212 4.06 3.32 14.18
N GLY A 213 3.24 4.11 14.88
CA GLY A 213 3.28 5.56 14.87
C GLY A 213 2.32 6.23 13.87
N ASP A 214 1.78 5.50 12.89
CA ASP A 214 0.75 6.05 12.01
C ASP A 214 -0.53 6.41 12.80
N PRO A 215 -1.23 7.50 12.44
CA PRO A 215 -2.44 7.93 13.14
C PRO A 215 -3.58 6.93 12.93
N CYS A 216 -4.33 6.66 14.00
CA CYS A 216 -5.47 5.76 13.95
C CYS A 216 -6.61 6.40 13.12
N PRO A 217 -7.09 5.73 12.05
CA PRO A 217 -8.11 6.27 11.16
C PRO A 217 -9.50 6.32 11.78
N LYS A 218 -9.73 5.60 12.89
CA LYS A 218 -11.04 5.56 13.55
C LYS A 218 -11.24 6.68 14.57
N CYS A 219 -10.21 6.98 15.37
CA CYS A 219 -10.33 7.97 16.45
C CYS A 219 -9.56 9.27 16.18
N GLY A 220 -8.56 9.27 15.30
CA GLY A 220 -7.72 10.45 15.03
C GLY A 220 -6.79 10.89 16.16
N GLU A 221 -6.95 10.36 17.38
CA GLU A 221 -6.18 10.76 18.57
C GLU A 221 -5.06 9.79 18.94
N GLY A 222 -5.22 8.50 18.60
CA GLY A 222 -4.23 7.47 18.84
C GLY A 222 -3.31 7.22 17.66
N VAL A 223 -2.24 6.49 17.92
CA VAL A 223 -1.32 5.97 16.89
C VAL A 223 -1.31 4.45 16.91
N TYR A 224 -0.81 3.83 15.85
CA TYR A 224 -0.62 2.39 15.83
C TYR A 224 0.56 1.92 16.67
N GLU A 225 0.37 0.80 17.34
CA GLU A 225 1.42 -0.09 17.85
C GLU A 225 1.37 -1.41 17.09
N GLU A 226 2.54 -1.96 16.76
CA GLU A 226 2.65 -3.24 16.05
C GLU A 226 2.89 -4.39 17.04
N HIS A 227 2.12 -5.47 16.87
CA HIS A 227 2.19 -6.69 17.65
C HIS A 227 2.27 -7.91 16.74
N ARG A 228 2.62 -9.05 17.35
CA ARG A 228 2.57 -10.37 16.71
C ARG A 228 1.36 -11.14 17.25
N GLY A 229 0.61 -11.75 16.34
CA GLY A 229 -0.62 -12.48 16.61
C GLY A 229 -0.56 -13.92 16.12
N ILE A 230 -1.25 -14.81 16.84
CA ILE A 230 -1.60 -16.16 16.36
C ILE A 230 -3.10 -16.14 16.03
N GLU A 231 -3.46 -16.34 14.75
CA GLU A 231 -4.86 -16.46 14.34
C GLU A 231 -5.47 -17.72 14.97
N VAL A 232 -6.44 -17.56 15.86
CA VAL A 232 -7.17 -18.67 16.50
C VAL A 232 -8.61 -18.79 16.02
N GLY A 233 -9.03 -17.90 15.13
CA GLY A 233 -10.33 -17.98 14.46
C GLY A 233 -10.60 -16.80 13.55
N ARG A 234 -11.55 -16.98 12.63
CA ARG A 234 -12.02 -15.95 11.71
C ARG A 234 -13.55 -15.92 11.67
N SER A 235 -14.11 -14.73 11.55
CA SER A 235 -15.53 -14.54 11.26
C SER A 235 -15.72 -13.58 10.10
N SER A 236 -16.46 -14.01 9.09
CA SER A 236 -16.78 -13.21 7.90
C SER A 236 -18.28 -13.03 7.77
N SER A 237 -18.72 -11.87 7.27
CA SER A 237 -20.11 -11.66 6.84
C SER A 237 -20.17 -11.59 5.32
N SER A 238 -20.96 -12.47 4.70
CA SER A 238 -21.37 -12.30 3.31
C SER A 238 -22.36 -11.13 3.23
N ALA A 239 -22.23 -10.30 2.18
CA ALA A 239 -23.32 -9.40 1.83
C ALA A 239 -24.56 -10.24 1.49
N PRO A 240 -25.80 -9.80 1.81
CA PRO A 240 -26.98 -10.48 1.33
C PRO A 240 -26.91 -10.55 -0.19
N SER A 241 -26.97 -11.75 -0.75
CA SER A 241 -27.08 -11.95 -2.20
C SER A 241 -28.34 -11.21 -2.65
N THR A 242 -28.20 -10.14 -3.43
CA THR A 242 -29.34 -9.56 -4.13
C THR A 242 -29.91 -10.67 -5.03
N PRO A 243 -31.15 -11.14 -4.83
CA PRO A 243 -31.70 -12.17 -5.69
C PRO A 243 -31.74 -11.67 -7.14
N PRO A 244 -31.49 -12.55 -8.13
CA PRO A 244 -31.61 -12.18 -9.54
C PRO A 244 -33.04 -11.66 -9.80
N ARG A 245 -33.13 -10.52 -10.49
CA ARG A 245 -34.39 -9.95 -10.98
C ARG A 245 -34.98 -10.82 -12.09
#